data_AF-A0A935FRX2-F1
#
_entry.id   AF-A0A935FRX2-F1
#
_cell.length_a   1.000
_cell.length_b   1.000
_cell.length_c   1.000
_cell.angle_alpha   90.00
_cell.angle_beta   90.00
_cell.angle_gamma   90.00
#
_symmetry.space_group_name_H-M   'P 1'
#
loop_
_entity.id
_entity.type
_entity.pdbx_description
1 polymer ?
#
loop_
_entity_poly.entity_id
_entity_poly.type
_entity_poly.pdbx_seq_one_letter_code
_entity_poly.pdbx_strand_id
1 'polypeptide(L)' 'MYSGDVNQDGTIDASDLALIDNDASNFIGGYVVTDLTGDDFVDGTDFAIADNNAANFVSAITP' A
#
# COMPACT_ATOMS: atom_id res chain seq x y z
N MET A 1 8.14 10.38 4.68
CA MET A 1 7.84 8.95 4.83
C MET A 1 6.65 8.70 3.92
N TYR A 2 6.84 7.93 2.85
CA TYR A 2 5.75 7.60 1.94
C TYR A 2 5.16 6.26 2.39
N SER A 3 3.84 6.14 2.31
CA SER A 3 3.11 4.91 2.67
C SER A 3 2.95 4.02 1.44
N GLY A 4 2.86 2.70 1.61
CA GLY A 4 2.58 1.77 0.52
C GLY A 4 3.62 0.67 0.27
N ASP A 5 4.74 0.65 1.00
CA ASP A 5 5.65 -0.52 1.07
C ASP A 5 5.08 -1.47 2.14
N VAL A 6 4.06 -2.24 1.74
CA VAL A 6 3.29 -3.10 2.65
C VAL A 6 3.95 -4.46 2.84
N ASN A 7 4.81 -4.86 1.90
CA ASN A 7 5.59 -6.09 1.98
C ASN A 7 6.97 -5.89 2.70
N GLN A 8 7.35 -4.64 2.96
CA GLN A 8 8.57 -4.20 3.65
C GLN A 8 9.88 -4.56 2.93
N ASP A 9 9.90 -4.55 1.60
CA ASP A 9 11.09 -4.83 0.79
C ASP A 9 11.93 -3.60 0.46
N GLY A 10 11.46 -2.40 0.85
CA GLY A 10 12.14 -1.13 0.66
C GLY A 10 11.81 -0.43 -0.66
N THR A 11 10.93 -1.00 -1.48
CA THR A 11 10.43 -0.38 -2.71
C THR A 11 8.90 -0.42 -2.71
N ILE A 12 8.26 0.63 -3.23
CA ILE A 12 6.82 0.60 -3.49
C ILE A 12 6.63 0.18 -4.94
N ASP A 13 6.13 -1.03 -5.17
CA ASP A 13 6.00 -1.59 -6.51
C ASP A 13 4.70 -2.39 -6.75
N ALA A 14 4.66 -3.11 -7.88
CA ALA A 14 3.49 -3.89 -8.29
C ALA A 14 3.13 -5.01 -7.30
N SER A 15 4.07 -5.48 -6.48
CA SER A 15 3.82 -6.50 -5.47
C SER A 15 3.05 -5.94 -4.27
N ASP A 16 3.33 -4.69 -3.86
CA ASP A 16 2.54 -3.98 -2.85
C ASP A 16 1.12 -3.71 -3.34
N LEU A 17 1.01 -3.22 -4.58
CA LEU A 17 -0.27 -2.97 -5.23
C LEU A 17 -1.14 -4.22 -5.29
N ALA A 18 -0.53 -5.39 -5.56
CA ALA A 18 -1.24 -6.66 -5.58
C ALA A 18 -1.74 -7.09 -4.20
N LEU A 19 -1.01 -6.77 -3.11
CA LEU A 19 -1.45 -7.06 -1.74
C LEU A 19 -2.66 -6.20 -1.37
N ILE A 20 -2.60 -4.90 -1.66
CA ILE A 20 -3.71 -3.97 -1.40
C ILE A 20 -4.95 -4.33 -2.23
N ASP A 21 -4.78 -4.62 -3.52
CA ASP A 21 -5.89 -5.05 -4.39
C ASP A 21 -6.51 -6.37 -3.92
N ASN A 22 -5.69 -7.31 -3.45
CA ASN A 22 -6.20 -8.57 -2.91
C ASN A 22 -7.06 -8.34 -1.66
N ASP A 23 -6.57 -7.54 -0.70
CA ASP A 23 -7.29 -7.24 0.52
C ASP A 23 -8.57 -6.43 0.26
N ALA A 24 -8.51 -5.46 -0.67
CA ALA A 24 -9.69 -4.73 -1.12
C ALA A 24 -10.74 -5.65 -1.77
N SER A 25 -10.30 -6.58 -2.63
CA SER A 25 -11.19 -7.57 -3.28
C SER A 25 -11.84 -8.55 -2.29
N ASN A 26 -11.19 -8.77 -1.14
CA ASN A 26 -11.70 -9.60 -0.05
C ASN A 26 -12.48 -8.80 1.01
N PHE A 27 -12.67 -7.49 0.83
CA PHE A 27 -13.33 -6.60 1.78
C PHE A 27 -12.70 -6.66 3.18
N ILE A 28 -11.37 -6.71 3.23
CA ILE A 28 -10.64 -6.66 4.50
C ILE A 28 -10.82 -5.28 5.13
N GLY A 29 -10.95 -5.28 6.46
CA GLY A 29 -11.06 -4.06 7.25
C GLY A 29 -10.44 -4.22 8.63
N GLY A 30 -10.41 -3.11 9.36
CA GLY A 30 -9.65 -2.91 10.58
C GLY A 30 -8.22 -2.46 10.31
N TYR A 31 -7.44 -2.34 11.38
CA TYR A 31 -6.06 -1.88 11.33
C TYR A 31 -5.12 -2.96 10.79
N VAL A 32 -4.98 -3.01 9.46
CA VAL A 32 -4.08 -3.89 8.72
C VAL A 32 -3.05 -3.08 7.93
N VAL A 33 -1.95 -3.71 7.50
CA VAL A 33 -0.84 -2.98 6.85
C VAL A 33 -1.22 -2.40 5.47
N THR A 34 -2.28 -2.92 4.87
CA THR A 34 -2.86 -2.50 3.59
C THR A 34 -3.85 -1.34 3.70
N ASP A 35 -4.26 -0.97 4.93
CA ASP A 35 -5.02 0.25 5.22
C ASP A 35 -4.05 1.43 5.34
N LEU A 36 -3.86 2.13 4.23
CA LEU A 36 -2.95 3.27 4.12
C LEU A 36 -3.61 4.58 4.53
N THR A 37 -4.94 4.67 4.47
CA THR A 37 -5.70 5.85 4.90
C THR A 37 -5.91 5.89 6.42
N GLY A 38 -5.89 4.72 7.07
CA GLY A 38 -6.20 4.55 8.49
C GLY A 38 -7.69 4.68 8.79
N ASP A 39 -8.58 4.37 7.83
CA ASP A 39 -10.02 4.49 7.97
C ASP A 39 -10.74 3.17 8.31
N ASP A 40 -9.97 2.13 8.63
CA ASP A 40 -10.40 0.75 8.93
C ASP A 40 -10.98 -0.01 7.73
N PHE A 41 -10.78 0.46 6.49
CA PHE A 41 -11.17 -0.27 5.29
C PHE A 41 -10.02 -0.31 4.28
N VAL A 42 -9.80 -1.49 3.66
CA VAL A 42 -8.89 -1.59 2.52
C VAL A 42 -9.71 -1.40 1.25
N ASP A 43 -9.47 -0.32 0.52
CA ASP A 43 -10.21 0.00 -0.70
C ASP A 43 -9.37 0.68 -1.80
N GLY A 44 -10.06 1.20 -2.82
CA GLY A 44 -9.41 1.84 -3.96
C GLY A 44 -8.63 3.11 -3.60
N THR A 45 -8.88 3.72 -2.45
CA THR A 45 -8.15 4.89 -1.97
C THR A 45 -6.75 4.52 -1.47
N ASP A 46 -6.61 3.39 -0.77
CA ASP A 46 -5.31 2.82 -0.39
C ASP A 46 -4.51 2.45 -1.64
N PHE A 47 -5.16 1.80 -2.61
CA PHE A 47 -4.52 1.44 -3.88
C PHE A 47 -4.00 2.69 -4.60
N ALA A 48 -4.81 3.75 -4.68
CA ALA A 48 -4.41 4.99 -5.33
C ALA A 48 -3.22 5.68 -4.62
N ILE A 49 -3.08 5.54 -3.30
CA ILE A 49 -1.92 6.05 -2.56
C ILE A 49 -0.66 5.28 -2.97
N ALA A 50 -0.72 3.95 -2.94
CA ALA A 50 0.42 3.10 -3.33
C ALA A 50 0.81 3.30 -4.79
N ASP A 51 -0.16 3.39 -5.71
CA ASP A 51 0.06 3.54 -7.15
C ASP A 51 0.75 4.87 -7.47
N ASN A 52 0.29 5.96 -6.84
CA ASN A 52 0.94 7.26 -6.97
C ASN A 52 2.38 7.24 -6.44
N ASN A 53 2.66 6.51 -5.36
CA ASN A 53 4.01 6.43 -4.80
C ASN A 53 4.93 5.54 -5.65
N ALA A 54 4.42 4.42 -6.18
CA ALA A 54 5.11 3.56 -7.14
C ALA A 54 5.47 4.33 -8.42
N ALA A 55 4.52 5.09 -8.97
CA ALA A 55 4.73 5.90 -10.18
C ALA A 55 5.78 7.01 -9.99
N ASN A 56 5.98 7.48 -8.76
CA ASN A 56 7.01 8.46 -8.42
C ASN A 56 8.39 7.81 -8.12
N PHE A 57 8.55 6.50 -8.35
CA PHE A 57 9.76 5.72 -8.03
C PHE A 57 10.23 5.92 -6.58
N VAL A 58 9.27 6.01 -5.66
CA VAL A 58 9.60 6.16 -4.24
C VAL A 58 10.18 4.85 -3.73
N SER A 59 11.43 4.91 -3.26
CA SER A 59 12.12 3.81 -2.59
C SER A 59 12.64 4.29 -1.23
N ALA A 60 12.63 3.38 -0.25
CA ALA A 60 13.24 3.62 1.04
C ALA A 60 14.76 3.44 0.92
N ILE A 61 15.51 4.53 1.07
CA ILE A 61 16.96 4.43 1.34
C ILE A 61 17.13 4.21 2.85
N THR A 62 17.38 2.97 3.24
CA THR A 62 17.69 2.59 4.62
C THR A 62 19.22 2.72 4.87
N PRO A 63 19.67 3.20 6.05
CA PRO A 63 21.09 3.40 6.36
C PRO A 63 21.94 2.14 6.37
#